data_AF-A0A1H4A990-F1
#
_entry.id   AF-A0A1H4A990-F1
#
_cell.length_a   1.000
_cell.length_b   1.000
_cell.length_c   1.000
_cell.angle_alpha   90.00
_cell.angle_beta   90.00
_cell.angle_gamma   90.00
#
_symmetry.space_group_name_H-M   'P 1'
#
loop_
_entity.id
_entity.type
_entity.pdbx_description
1 polymer ?
#
loop_
_entity_poly.entity_id
_entity_poly.type
_entity_poly.pdbx_seq_one_letter_code
_entity_poly.pdbx_strand_id
1 'polypeptide(L)'
;MEPYLNASDKFDLQQNYRRYLKFHDQCQVLNEILKDARASRVWVAGVVLMVFALGSEFFLGAAAGLFGLYFYRILSAWYRLSQVEENVEGIERWFASKGLKFESRVLYQRNDDQLAQPLDPFNEELYR
;
A
#
# COMPACT_ATOMS: atom_id res chain seq x y z
N MET A 1 -31.95 12.95 -1.28
CA MET A 1 -31.34 13.76 -0.21
C MET A 1 -30.23 14.53 -0.86
N GLU A 2 -30.23 15.86 -0.77
CA GLU A 2 -29.18 16.65 -1.42
C GLU A 2 -27.81 16.27 -0.82
N PRO A 3 -26.78 16.00 -1.64
CA PRO A 3 -25.59 15.24 -1.24
C PRO A 3 -24.55 16.14 -0.55
N TYR A 4 -24.97 17.08 0.29
CA TYR A 4 -24.04 18.00 0.91
C TYR A 4 -23.29 17.33 2.05
N LEU A 5 -21.98 17.53 2.03
CA LEU A 5 -21.07 17.18 3.12
C LEU A 5 -21.25 18.20 4.24
N ASN A 6 -21.14 17.74 5.47
CA ASN A 6 -21.22 18.63 6.62
C ASN A 6 -20.05 19.63 6.62
N ALA A 7 -20.35 20.93 6.64
CA ALA A 7 -19.35 21.98 6.67
C ALA A 7 -18.35 21.86 7.84
N SER A 8 -18.75 21.31 8.99
CA SER A 8 -17.86 21.12 10.14
C SER A 8 -16.72 20.13 9.87
N ASP A 9 -16.95 19.17 8.97
CA ASP A 9 -15.99 18.11 8.63
C ASP A 9 -15.05 18.51 7.48
N LYS A 10 -15.23 19.69 6.86
CA LYS A 10 -14.48 20.14 5.67
C LYS A 10 -12.97 20.02 5.84
N PHE A 11 -12.44 20.54 6.93
CA PHE A 11 -10.99 20.52 7.20
C PHE A 11 -10.45 19.09 7.30
N ASP A 12 -11.11 18.23 8.09
CA ASP A 12 -10.70 16.85 8.29
C ASP A 12 -10.81 16.04 6.99
N LEU A 13 -11.84 16.29 6.19
CA LEU A 13 -12.07 15.61 4.92
C LEU A 13 -10.97 15.96 3.91
N GLN A 14 -10.61 17.24 3.80
CA GLN A 14 -9.52 17.69 2.94
C GLN A 14 -8.15 17.18 3.42
N GLN A 15 -7.90 17.19 4.73
CA GLN A 15 -6.64 16.70 5.28
C GLN A 15 -6.50 15.18 5.10
N ASN A 16 -7.54 14.41 5.41
CA ASN A 16 -7.54 12.96 5.26
C ASN A 16 -7.51 12.54 3.78
N TYR A 17 -8.14 13.30 2.88
CA TYR A 17 -8.03 13.07 1.44
C TYR A 17 -6.59 13.23 0.93
N ARG A 18 -5.88 14.28 1.37
CA ARG A 18 -4.45 14.45 1.03
C ARG A 18 -3.58 13.33 1.60
N ARG A 19 -3.87 12.88 2.84
CA ARG A 19 -3.17 11.74 3.47
C ARG A 19 -3.43 10.46 2.69
N TYR A 20 -4.68 10.21 2.28
CA TYR A 20 -5.06 9.06 1.47
C TYR A 20 -4.25 9.01 0.18
N LEU A 21 -4.25 10.09 -0.61
CA LEU A 21 -3.48 10.15 -1.86
C LEU A 21 -2.00 9.87 -1.65
N LYS A 22 -1.40 10.46 -0.60
CA LYS A 22 0.01 10.22 -0.26
C LYS A 22 0.27 8.75 0.07
N PHE A 23 -0.57 8.11 0.88
CA PHE A 23 -0.38 6.70 1.24
C PHE A 23 -0.68 5.76 0.07
N HIS A 24 -1.68 6.07 -0.76
CA HIS A 24 -1.97 5.34 -1.98
C HIS A 24 -0.76 5.37 -2.93
N ASP A 25 -0.14 6.53 -3.15
CA ASP A 25 1.09 6.66 -3.95
C ASP A 25 2.25 5.87 -3.33
N GLN A 26 2.40 5.91 -2.01
CA GLN A 26 3.41 5.13 -1.30
C GLN A 26 3.19 3.62 -1.46
N CYS A 27 1.95 3.14 -1.40
CA CYS A 27 1.60 1.74 -1.66
C CYS A 27 1.99 1.32 -3.08
N GLN A 28 1.79 2.17 -4.08
CA GLN A 28 2.22 1.87 -5.46
C GLN A 28 3.73 1.71 -5.54
N VAL A 29 4.51 2.62 -4.96
CA VAL A 29 5.98 2.54 -4.94
C VAL A 29 6.47 1.30 -4.17
N LEU A 30 5.90 1.02 -3.01
CA LEU A 30 6.29 -0.13 -2.19
C LEU A 30 5.92 -1.47 -2.84
N ASN A 31 4.84 -1.51 -3.60
CA ASN A 31 4.48 -2.68 -4.42
C ASN A 31 5.54 -2.96 -5.50
N GLU A 32 6.03 -1.93 -6.19
CA GLU A 32 7.12 -2.10 -7.16
C GLU A 32 8.41 -2.58 -6.48
N ILE A 33 8.76 -2.02 -5.32
CA ILE A 33 9.92 -2.50 -4.53
C ILE A 33 9.75 -3.97 -4.12
N LEU A 34 8.55 -4.40 -3.72
CA LEU A 34 8.29 -5.80 -3.38
C LEU A 34 8.40 -6.71 -4.61
N LYS A 35 7.91 -6.27 -5.78
CA LYS A 35 8.09 -7.01 -7.05
C LYS A 35 9.57 -7.15 -7.39
N ASP A 36 10.35 -6.07 -7.28
CA ASP A 36 11.79 -6.09 -7.51
C ASP A 36 12.54 -7.00 -6.52
N ALA A 37 12.16 -6.96 -5.24
CA ALA A 37 12.72 -7.84 -4.21
C ALA A 37 12.47 -9.32 -4.54
N ARG A 38 11.26 -9.66 -5.03
CA ARG A 38 10.91 -11.02 -5.48
C ARG A 38 11.59 -11.41 -6.79
N ALA A 39 11.84 -10.45 -7.68
CA ALA A 39 12.54 -10.69 -8.94
C ALA A 39 14.05 -10.90 -8.77
N SER A 40 14.61 -10.57 -7.61
CA SER A 40 16.01 -10.77 -7.26
C SER A 40 16.45 -12.21 -7.51
N ARG A 41 17.55 -12.39 -8.26
CA ARG A 41 18.13 -13.71 -8.58
C ARG A 41 19.23 -14.15 -7.60
N VAL A 42 19.38 -13.45 -6.47
CA VAL A 42 20.41 -13.76 -5.45
C VAL A 42 20.28 -15.20 -4.93
N TRP A 43 19.06 -15.74 -4.85
CA TRP A 43 18.81 -17.11 -4.43
C TRP A 43 19.47 -18.15 -5.36
N VAL A 44 19.68 -17.84 -6.64
CA VAL A 44 20.34 -18.74 -7.60
C VAL A 44 21.78 -19.02 -7.17
N ALA A 45 22.52 -17.99 -6.75
CA ALA A 45 23.86 -18.16 -6.20
C ALA A 45 23.83 -19.02 -4.92
N GLY A 46 22.81 -18.85 -4.08
CA GLY A 46 22.58 -19.71 -2.91
C GLY A 46 22.39 -21.18 -3.28
N VAL A 47 21.61 -21.47 -4.32
CA VAL A 47 21.40 -22.84 -4.84
C VAL A 47 22.71 -23.43 -5.36
N VAL A 48 23.48 -22.66 -6.13
CA VAL A 48 24.79 -23.11 -6.64
C VAL A 48 25.73 -23.48 -5.48
N LEU A 49 25.82 -22.65 -4.45
CA LEU A 49 26.62 -22.95 -3.27
C LEU A 49 26.13 -24.18 -2.50
N MET A 50 24.82 -24.43 -2.49
CA MET A 50 24.24 -25.62 -1.87
C MET A 50 24.74 -26.92 -2.52
N VAL A 51 25.02 -26.92 -3.83
CA VAL A 51 25.62 -28.08 -4.52
C VAL A 51 27.03 -28.38 -3.98
N PHE A 52 27.81 -27.33 -3.70
CA PHE A 52 29.15 -27.44 -3.14
C PHE A 52 29.15 -27.72 -1.62
N ALA A 53 28.01 -27.60 -0.94
CA ALA A 53 27.89 -27.85 0.50
C ALA A 53 28.18 -29.31 0.88
N LEU A 54 28.05 -30.26 -0.06
CA LEU A 54 28.45 -31.66 0.14
C LEU A 54 29.96 -31.82 0.43
N GLY A 55 30.78 -30.84 0.01
CA GLY A 55 32.24 -30.86 0.20
C GLY A 55 32.75 -29.94 1.31
N SER A 56 31.94 -29.03 1.85
CA SER A 56 32.36 -28.12 2.91
C SER A 56 31.20 -27.42 3.61
N GLU A 57 31.27 -27.34 4.94
CA GLU A 57 30.36 -26.56 5.79
C GLU A 57 30.44 -25.05 5.51
N PHE A 58 31.56 -24.56 4.99
CA PHE A 58 31.70 -23.16 4.59
C PHE A 58 30.66 -22.79 3.52
N PHE A 59 30.48 -23.64 2.51
CA PHE A 59 29.52 -23.40 1.43
C PHE A 59 28.07 -23.48 1.92
N LEU A 60 27.81 -24.33 2.92
CA LEU A 60 26.51 -24.37 3.59
C LEU A 60 26.18 -23.03 4.28
N GLY A 61 27.13 -22.48 5.04
CA GLY A 61 26.96 -21.17 5.70
C GLY A 61 26.79 -20.02 4.71
N ALA A 62 27.58 -20.01 3.63
CA ALA A 62 27.48 -19.01 2.58
C ALA A 62 26.12 -19.10 1.83
N ALA A 63 25.65 -20.31 1.53
CA ALA A 63 24.32 -20.52 0.94
C ALA A 63 23.22 -20.00 1.86
N ALA A 64 23.27 -20.34 3.16
CA ALA A 64 22.32 -19.87 4.16
C ALA A 64 22.28 -18.34 4.24
N GLY A 65 23.44 -17.67 4.18
CA GLY A 65 23.52 -16.21 4.13
C GLY A 65 22.84 -15.60 2.90
N LEU A 66 23.01 -16.19 1.72
CA LEU A 66 22.37 -15.73 0.48
C LEU A 66 20.85 -15.93 0.50
N PHE A 67 20.37 -17.07 1.01
CA PHE A 67 18.94 -17.28 1.21
C PHE A 67 18.37 -16.32 2.27
N GLY A 68 19.07 -16.14 3.38
CA GLY A 68 18.70 -15.19 4.42
C GLY A 68 18.57 -13.77 3.86
N LEU A 69 19.54 -13.31 3.08
CA LEU A 69 19.50 -12.00 2.41
C LEU A 69 18.31 -11.88 1.45
N TYR A 70 18.04 -12.93 0.66
CA TYR A 70 16.91 -12.96 -0.27
C TYR A 70 15.56 -12.82 0.45
N PHE A 71 15.31 -13.68 1.45
CA PHE A 71 14.07 -13.63 2.22
C PHE A 71 13.95 -12.35 3.05
N TYR A 72 15.03 -11.86 3.63
CA TYR A 72 15.04 -10.60 4.37
C TYR A 72 14.58 -9.42 3.51
N ARG A 73 15.05 -9.32 2.26
CA ARG A 73 14.62 -8.27 1.33
C ARG A 73 13.12 -8.36 1.03
N ILE A 74 12.59 -9.56 0.82
CA ILE A 74 11.16 -9.75 0.56
C ILE A 74 10.33 -9.39 1.79
N LEU A 75 10.69 -9.93 2.97
CA LEU A 75 9.95 -9.71 4.21
C LEU A 75 9.98 -8.24 4.64
N SER A 76 11.13 -7.57 4.51
CA SER A 76 11.24 -6.15 4.85
C SER A 76 10.43 -5.25 3.91
N ALA A 77 10.43 -5.53 2.60
CA ALA A 77 9.60 -4.81 1.64
C ALA A 77 8.10 -5.06 1.90
N TRP A 78 7.73 -6.31 2.16
CA TRP A 78 6.35 -6.69 2.47
C TRP A 78 5.85 -6.03 3.77
N TYR A 79 6.68 -6.02 4.82
CA TYR A 79 6.33 -5.38 6.08
C TYR A 79 6.08 -3.87 5.92
N ARG A 80 6.92 -3.18 5.15
CA ARG A 80 6.72 -1.76 4.83
C ARG A 80 5.44 -1.52 4.04
N LEU A 81 5.15 -2.36 3.05
CA LEU A 81 3.91 -2.26 2.28
C LEU A 81 2.69 -2.45 3.19
N SER A 82 2.68 -3.50 4.01
CA SER A 82 1.57 -3.82 4.92
C SER A 82 1.30 -2.69 5.93
N GLN A 83 2.34 -2.03 6.46
CA GLN A 83 2.15 -0.86 7.32
C GLN A 83 1.45 0.30 6.60
N VAL A 84 1.79 0.57 5.34
CA VAL A 84 1.14 1.65 4.59
C VAL A 84 -0.28 1.27 4.19
N GLU A 85 -0.51 0.02 3.81
CA GLU A 85 -1.86 -0.50 3.52
C GLU A 85 -2.79 -0.37 4.74
N GLU A 86 -2.32 -0.67 5.95
CA GLU A 86 -3.11 -0.47 7.17
C GLU A 86 -3.48 1.01 7.39
N ASN A 87 -2.59 1.94 7.06
CA ASN A 87 -2.88 3.37 7.12
C ASN A 87 -3.92 3.79 6.07
N VAL A 88 -3.84 3.23 4.86
CA VAL A 88 -4.84 3.45 3.80
C VAL A 88 -6.21 2.94 4.25
N GLU A 89 -6.28 1.70 4.72
CA GLU A 89 -7.52 1.11 5.22
C GLU A 89 -8.10 1.89 6.39
N GLY A 90 -7.27 2.38 7.31
CA GLY A 90 -7.70 3.23 8.42
C GLY A 90 -8.40 4.51 7.94
N ILE A 91 -7.86 5.14 6.90
CA ILE A 91 -8.48 6.33 6.29
C ILE A 91 -9.75 5.95 5.53
N GLU A 92 -9.74 4.87 4.75
CA GLU A 92 -10.93 4.40 4.03
C GLU A 92 -12.07 4.07 4.98
N ARG A 93 -11.79 3.44 6.13
CA ARG A 93 -12.78 3.20 7.19
C ARG A 93 -13.35 4.51 7.75
N TRP A 94 -12.51 5.53 7.93
CA TRP A 94 -12.97 6.85 8.35
C TRP A 94 -13.90 7.48 7.29
N PHE A 95 -13.55 7.45 6.01
CA PHE A 95 -14.41 7.93 4.92
C PHE A 95 -15.71 7.12 4.80
N ALA A 96 -15.65 5.80 4.98
CA ALA A 96 -16.81 4.93 4.98
C ALA A 96 -17.78 5.26 6.14
N SER A 97 -17.27 5.66 7.30
CA SER A 97 -18.09 6.15 8.42
C SER A 97 -18.85 7.44 8.10
N LYS A 98 -18.34 8.24 7.15
CA LYS A 98 -18.96 9.45 6.61
C LYS A 98 -19.83 9.17 5.37
N GLY A 99 -20.05 7.91 5.01
CA GLY A 99 -20.85 7.52 3.85
C GLY A 99 -20.14 7.73 2.51
N LEU A 100 -18.81 7.75 2.50
CA LEU A 100 -17.98 7.98 1.32
C LEU A 100 -17.16 6.73 0.99
N LYS A 101 -16.82 6.56 -0.28
CA LYS A 101 -15.94 5.49 -0.77
C LYS A 101 -14.93 6.04 -1.76
N PHE A 102 -13.78 5.40 -1.85
CA PHE A 102 -12.79 5.68 -2.88
C PHE A 102 -12.87 4.65 -3.99
N GLU A 103 -12.68 5.11 -5.22
CA GLU A 103 -12.26 4.27 -6.33
C GLU A 103 -10.92 4.82 -6.84
N SER A 104 -9.84 4.06 -6.58
CA SER A 104 -8.46 4.50 -6.80
C SER A 104 -8.12 5.83 -6.10
N ARG A 105 -8.23 6.97 -6.79
CA ARG A 105 -7.91 8.31 -6.26
C ARG A 105 -9.14 9.21 -6.11
N VAL A 106 -10.27 8.77 -6.64
CA VAL A 106 -11.49 9.58 -6.76
C VAL A 106 -12.45 9.21 -5.64
N LEU A 107 -13.05 10.22 -5.03
CA LEU A 107 -14.00 10.07 -3.94
C LEU A 107 -15.41 10.03 -4.50
N TYR A 108 -16.25 9.15 -3.96
CA TYR A 108 -17.65 9.01 -4.33
C TYR A 108 -18.52 8.88 -3.08
N GLN A 109 -19.82 9.11 -3.23
CA GLN A 109 -20.76 8.66 -2.22
C GLN A 109 -20.84 7.14 -2.20
N ARG A 110 -21.03 6.56 -1.02
CA ARG A 110 -21.14 5.10 -0.85
C ARG A 110 -22.28 4.51 -1.68
N ASN A 111 -23.39 5.24 -1.78
CA ASN A 111 -24.59 4.83 -2.53
C ASN A 111 -24.47 5.04 -4.06
N ASP A 112 -23.38 5.63 -4.54
CA ASP A 112 -23.15 5.81 -5.97
C ASP A 112 -22.48 4.56 -6.55
N ASP A 113 -23.29 3.53 -6.81
CA ASP A 113 -22.83 2.25 -7.36
C ASP A 113 -22.40 2.34 -8.83
N GLN A 114 -22.81 3.39 -9.54
CA GLN A 114 -22.42 3.63 -10.92
C GLN A 114 -21.17 4.50 -11.06
N LEU A 115 -20.63 5.02 -9.93
CA LEU A 115 -19.49 5.94 -9.90
C LEU A 115 -19.72 7.15 -10.83
N ALA A 116 -20.97 7.61 -10.91
CA ALA A 116 -21.41 8.62 -11.87
C ALA A 116 -21.12 10.04 -11.38
N GLN A 117 -21.00 10.26 -10.07
CA GLN A 117 -20.86 11.57 -9.44
C GLN A 117 -19.58 11.61 -8.59
N PRO A 118 -18.42 11.89 -9.22
CA PRO A 118 -17.18 12.10 -8.48
C PRO A 118 -17.32 13.32 -7.58
N LEU A 119 -16.88 13.18 -6.34
CA LEU A 119 -16.83 14.24 -5.35
C LEU A 119 -15.44 14.83 -5.28
N ASP A 120 -15.37 16.17 -5.32
CA ASP A 120 -14.14 16.91 -5.04
C ASP A 120 -14.20 17.51 -3.63
N PRO A 121 -13.44 16.98 -2.65
CA PRO A 121 -13.34 17.53 -1.28
C PRO A 121 -12.97 19.01 -1.19
N PHE A 122 -12.43 19.59 -2.25
CA PHE A 122 -12.04 21.00 -2.29
C PHE A 122 -13.13 21.90 -2.89
N ASN A 123 -14.18 21.34 -3.50
CA ASN A 123 -15.31 22.12 -3.99
C ASN A 123 -16.17 22.59 -2.80
N GLU A 124 -16.24 23.90 -2.60
CA GLU A 124 -16.98 24.50 -1.50
C GLU A 124 -18.49 24.34 -1.64
N GLU A 125 -19.01 24.20 -2.86
CA GLU A 125 -20.44 24.03 -3.14
C GLU A 125 -20.99 22.71 -2.59
N LEU A 126 -20.11 21.75 -2.31
CA LEU A 126 -20.48 20.46 -1.70
C LEU A 126 -20.72 20.57 -0.20
N TYR A 127 -20.36 21.67 0.46
CA TYR A 127 -20.48 21.82 1.91
C TYR A 127 -21.66 22.74 2.26
N ARG A 128 -22.56 22.26 3.12
CA ARG A 128 -23.65 23.06 3.71
C ARG A 128 -23.75 22.85 5.21
#